data_AF-A0A7S1ZS86-F1
#
_entry.id   AF-A0A7S1ZS86-F1
#
_cell.length_a   1.000
_cell.length_b   1.000
_cell.length_c   1.000
_cell.angle_alpha   90.00
_cell.angle_beta   90.00
_cell.angle_gamma   90.00
#
_symmetry.space_group_name_H-M   'P 1'
#
loop_
_entity.id
_entity.type
_entity.pdbx_description
1 polymer ?
#
loop_
_entity_poly.entity_id
_entity_poly.type
_entity_poly.pdbx_seq_one_letter_code
_entity_poly.pdbx_strand_id
1 'polypeptide(L)'
;AAAPLSMGLLTHSGPPYWHPASKDLKAACRTASEICGERGANVSSLATLFALAEGRVACTLIGMKDIAEVDRAVEDAIRIVSNGNNGAQQAAEKVFPPSSDVALLTEKEKCALELLRDKAKGPFARVWSSGTFQWDGLAVAEEFWESVKGGKEEAEMRMRGSS
;
A
#
# COMPACT_ATOMS: atom_id res chain seq x y z
N ALA A 1 3.42 -8.60 -5.37
CA ALA A 1 3.96 -8.45 -4.01
C ALA A 1 3.54 -7.09 -3.46
N ALA A 2 3.18 -6.99 -2.19
CA ALA A 2 2.93 -5.70 -1.52
C ALA A 2 4.19 -5.24 -0.79
N ALA A 3 4.47 -3.93 -0.84
CA ALA A 3 5.56 -3.28 -0.11
C ALA A 3 4.96 -2.23 0.84
N PRO A 4 4.45 -2.64 2.03
CA PRO A 4 3.57 -1.82 2.86
C PRO A 4 4.21 -0.53 3.35
N LEU A 5 5.53 -0.52 3.57
CA LEU A 5 6.23 0.63 4.13
C LEU A 5 6.59 1.69 3.08
N SER A 6 6.38 1.39 1.79
CA SER A 6 6.70 2.27 0.66
C SER A 6 8.07 2.93 0.80
N MET A 7 9.10 2.09 0.92
CA MET A 7 10.51 2.49 1.09
C MET A 7 10.76 3.47 2.25
N GLY A 8 10.04 3.29 3.36
CA GLY A 8 10.21 4.07 4.59
C GLY A 8 9.24 5.23 4.74
N LEU A 9 8.40 5.53 3.73
CA LEU A 9 7.38 6.58 3.82
C LEU A 9 6.43 6.37 5.00
N LEU A 10 5.97 5.13 5.21
CA LEU A 10 5.05 4.79 6.29
C LEU A 10 5.81 4.25 7.50
N THR A 11 6.84 4.99 7.93
CA THR A 11 7.61 4.72 9.15
C THR A 11 7.84 6.01 9.93
N HIS A 12 8.12 5.90 11.24
CA HIS A 12 8.45 7.08 12.06
C HIS A 12 9.71 7.82 11.60
N SER A 13 10.71 7.09 11.09
CA SER A 13 11.94 7.71 10.58
C SER A 13 11.73 8.44 9.25
N GLY A 14 10.66 8.10 8.53
CA GLY A 14 10.40 8.59 7.20
C GLY A 14 11.36 8.01 6.16
N PRO A 15 11.19 8.41 4.89
CA PRO A 15 11.98 7.86 3.79
C PRO A 15 13.39 8.49 3.73
N PRO A 16 14.34 7.86 3.05
CA PRO A 16 15.65 8.44 2.77
C PRO A 16 15.54 9.71 1.90
N TYR A 17 16.57 10.57 1.93
CA TYR A 17 16.55 11.85 1.23
C TYR A 17 16.33 11.72 -0.29
N TRP A 18 16.85 10.64 -0.89
CA TRP A 18 16.79 10.35 -2.32
C TRP A 18 15.47 9.71 -2.78
N HIS A 19 14.50 9.51 -1.88
CA HIS A 19 13.25 8.83 -2.21
C HIS A 19 12.47 9.55 -3.34
N PRO A 20 11.89 8.83 -4.32
CA PRO A 20 11.30 9.43 -5.53
C PRO A 20 9.96 10.16 -5.31
N ALA A 21 9.24 9.85 -4.23
CA ALA A 21 7.96 10.51 -3.91
C ALA A 21 8.05 12.05 -3.87
N SER A 22 6.96 12.69 -4.26
CA SER A 22 6.80 14.14 -4.20
C SER A 22 6.94 14.68 -2.77
N LYS A 23 7.28 15.96 -2.63
CA LYS A 23 7.36 16.64 -1.33
C LYS A 23 6.03 16.57 -0.58
N ASP A 24 4.92 16.72 -1.30
CA ASP A 24 3.58 16.68 -0.71
C ASP A 24 3.22 15.30 -0.17
N LEU A 25 3.54 14.24 -0.90
CA LEU A 25 3.31 12.87 -0.42
C LEU A 25 4.20 12.55 0.78
N LYS A 26 5.48 12.94 0.74
CA LYS A 26 6.41 12.79 1.89
C LYS A 26 5.89 13.51 3.14
N ALA A 27 5.36 14.74 2.97
CA ALA A 27 4.78 15.51 4.06
C ALA A 27 3.50 14.84 4.61
N ALA A 28 2.61 14.38 3.73
CA ALA A 28 1.40 13.66 4.13
C ALA A 28 1.72 12.39 4.93
N CYS A 29 2.68 11.58 4.47
CA CYS A 29 3.12 10.38 5.19
C CYS A 29 3.75 10.72 6.56
N ARG A 30 4.52 11.81 6.65
CA ARG A 30 5.05 12.29 7.93
C ARG A 30 3.92 12.67 8.90
N THR A 31 2.96 13.47 8.45
CA THR A 31 1.80 13.85 9.27
C THR A 31 0.97 12.63 9.67
N ALA A 32 0.81 11.65 8.78
CA ALA A 32 0.16 10.38 9.12
C ALA A 32 0.89 9.63 10.24
N SER A 33 2.23 9.60 10.18
CA SER A 33 3.06 9.00 11.24
C SER A 33 2.93 9.71 12.58
N GLU A 34 2.84 11.04 12.57
CA GLU A 34 2.65 11.87 13.77
C GLU A 34 1.28 11.62 14.39
N ILE A 35 0.21 11.67 13.59
CA ILE A 35 -1.18 11.37 14.00
C ILE A 35 -1.28 10.00 14.69
N CYS A 36 -0.62 8.98 14.12
CA CYS A 36 -0.58 7.65 14.71
C CYS A 36 0.14 7.68 16.07
N GLY A 37 1.33 8.30 16.11
CA GLY A 37 2.14 8.38 17.34
C GLY A 37 1.40 9.07 18.50
N GLU A 38 0.74 10.20 18.23
CA GLU A 38 -0.07 10.94 19.22
C GLU A 38 -1.20 10.10 19.82
N ARG A 39 -1.71 9.12 19.06
CA ARG A 39 -2.82 8.25 19.47
C ARG A 39 -2.35 6.92 20.05
N GLY A 40 -1.04 6.72 20.17
CA GLY A 40 -0.46 5.45 20.61
C GLY A 40 -0.65 4.32 19.60
N ALA A 41 -0.75 4.64 18.31
CA ALA A 41 -0.72 3.71 17.20
C ALA A 41 0.61 3.85 16.44
N ASN A 42 0.96 2.83 15.66
CA ASN A 42 2.15 2.87 14.80
C ASN A 42 1.74 2.77 13.33
N VAL A 43 2.18 3.74 12.52
CA VAL A 43 1.82 3.80 11.10
C VAL A 43 2.39 2.61 10.30
N SER A 44 3.58 2.11 10.66
CA SER A 44 4.18 0.93 10.03
C SER A 44 3.36 -0.32 10.31
N SER A 45 2.86 -0.46 11.54
CA SER A 45 1.99 -1.58 11.92
C SER A 45 0.66 -1.53 11.20
N LEU A 46 0.01 -0.36 11.13
CA LEU A 46 -1.23 -0.19 10.35
C LEU A 46 -1.03 -0.60 8.87
N ALA A 47 0.07 -0.14 8.25
CA ALA A 47 0.39 -0.48 6.86
C ALA A 47 0.68 -1.98 6.67
N THR A 48 1.40 -2.58 7.63
CA THR A 48 1.78 -4.00 7.60
C THR A 48 0.56 -4.89 7.78
N LEU A 49 -0.27 -4.63 8.80
CA LEU A 49 -1.50 -5.36 9.07
C LEU A 49 -2.46 -5.30 7.88
N PHE A 50 -2.60 -4.13 7.26
CA PHE A 50 -3.40 -3.98 6.04
C PHE A 50 -2.87 -4.85 4.90
N ALA A 51 -1.56 -4.82 4.62
CA ALA A 51 -0.98 -5.61 3.54
C ALA A 51 -1.00 -7.12 3.80
N LEU A 52 -0.90 -7.55 5.06
CA LEU A 52 -1.00 -8.97 5.44
C LEU A 52 -2.44 -9.48 5.44
N ALA A 53 -3.42 -8.60 5.66
CA ALA A 53 -4.85 -8.93 5.55
C ALA A 53 -5.35 -8.99 4.09
N GLU A 54 -4.59 -8.45 3.13
CA GLU A 54 -4.96 -8.42 1.71
C GLU A 54 -4.69 -9.77 1.03
N GLY A 55 -5.71 -10.63 1.01
CA GLY A 55 -5.66 -11.97 0.43
C GLY A 55 -5.41 -12.04 -1.08
N ARG A 56 -5.57 -10.93 -1.83
CA ARG A 56 -5.27 -10.89 -3.27
C ARG A 56 -3.78 -10.84 -3.58
N VAL A 57 -2.94 -10.55 -2.57
CA VAL A 57 -1.49 -10.44 -2.75
C VAL A 57 -0.82 -11.69 -2.18
N ALA A 58 -0.21 -12.48 -3.08
CA ALA A 58 0.42 -13.76 -2.69
C ALA A 58 1.59 -13.62 -1.70
N CYS A 59 2.28 -12.48 -1.70
CA CYS A 59 3.39 -12.22 -0.78
C CYS A 59 3.57 -10.73 -0.47
N THR A 60 3.97 -10.45 0.76
CA THR A 60 4.25 -9.10 1.26
C THR A 60 5.72 -9.04 1.66
N LEU A 61 6.47 -8.08 1.11
CA LEU A 61 7.88 -7.87 1.40
C LEU A 61 8.04 -6.66 2.32
N ILE A 62 8.65 -6.88 3.48
CA ILE A 62 8.90 -5.84 4.48
C ILE A 62 10.41 -5.67 4.61
N GLY A 63 10.91 -4.46 4.33
CA GLY A 63 12.30 -4.09 4.59
C GLY A 63 12.44 -3.52 5.98
N MET A 64 13.45 -3.96 6.73
CA MET A 64 13.69 -3.58 8.12
C MET A 64 15.16 -3.21 8.28
N LYS A 65 15.43 -2.15 9.04
CA LYS A 65 16.80 -1.65 9.25
C LYS A 65 17.43 -2.12 10.58
N ASP A 66 16.60 -2.51 11.53
CA ASP A 66 17.01 -2.90 12.88
C ASP A 66 16.10 -3.99 13.46
N ILE A 67 16.50 -4.54 14.60
CA ILE A 67 15.79 -5.65 15.25
C ILE A 67 14.42 -5.24 15.79
N ALA A 68 14.24 -3.98 16.18
CA ALA A 68 12.97 -3.51 16.72
C ALA A 68 11.89 -3.45 15.62
N GLU A 69 12.28 -3.15 14.38
CA GLU A 69 11.40 -3.28 13.22
C GLU A 69 11.08 -4.74 12.89
N VAL A 70 12.03 -5.66 13.09
CA VAL A 70 11.80 -7.11 12.94
C VAL A 70 10.79 -7.63 13.95
N ASP A 71 11.00 -7.34 15.23
CA ASP A 71 10.12 -7.79 16.31
C ASP A 71 8.68 -7.31 16.07
N ARG A 72 8.51 -6.05 15.67
CA ARG A 72 7.21 -5.48 15.34
C ARG A 72 6.54 -6.16 14.15
N ALA A 73 7.29 -6.41 13.07
CA ALA A 73 6.74 -7.10 11.91
C ALA A 73 6.30 -8.54 12.25
N VAL A 74 7.05 -9.22 13.13
CA VAL A 74 6.69 -10.55 13.64
C VAL A 74 5.44 -10.48 14.52
N GLU A 75 5.34 -9.50 15.42
CA GLU A 75 4.14 -9.27 16.24
C GLU A 75 2.90 -9.04 15.36
N ASP A 76 2.99 -8.19 14.34
CA ASP A 76 1.89 -7.92 13.41
C ASP A 76 1.51 -9.16 12.60
N ALA A 77 2.48 -9.97 12.17
CA ALA A 77 2.20 -11.24 11.51
C ALA A 77 1.52 -12.25 12.45
N ILE A 78 1.98 -12.36 13.70
CA ILE A 78 1.35 -13.22 14.72
C ILE A 78 -0.09 -12.78 14.98
N ARG A 79 -0.38 -11.47 15.03
CA ARG A 79 -1.75 -10.95 15.17
C ARG A 79 -2.67 -11.42 14.05
N ILE A 80 -2.19 -11.41 12.79
CA ILE A 80 -2.95 -11.90 11.63
C ILE A 80 -3.21 -13.39 11.74
N VAL A 81 -2.19 -14.19 12.05
CA VAL A 81 -2.30 -15.65 12.16
C VAL A 81 -3.22 -16.07 13.31
N SER A 82 -3.07 -15.43 14.48
CA SER A 82 -3.82 -15.75 15.70
C SER A 82 -5.30 -15.37 15.60
N ASN A 83 -5.63 -14.34 14.83
CA ASN A 83 -7.02 -13.95 14.56
C ASN A 83 -7.70 -14.80 13.47
N GLY A 84 -7.03 -15.86 13.00
CA GLY A 84 -7.66 -16.95 12.26
C GLY A 84 -7.90 -16.63 10.78
N ASN A 85 -6.92 -17.01 9.96
CA ASN A 85 -7.06 -17.80 8.72
C ASN A 85 -8.40 -17.73 7.92
N ASN A 86 -8.96 -16.54 7.71
CA ASN A 86 -10.02 -16.28 6.72
C ASN A 86 -9.53 -15.44 5.52
N GLY A 87 -8.31 -14.89 5.57
CA GLY A 87 -7.78 -14.01 4.52
C GLY A 87 -7.19 -14.73 3.30
N ALA A 88 -6.61 -15.92 3.47
CA ALA A 88 -5.97 -16.64 2.36
C ALA A 88 -6.93 -17.58 1.59
N GLN A 89 -8.00 -18.07 2.22
CA GLN A 89 -8.94 -19.02 1.59
C GLN A 89 -10.27 -18.38 1.12
N GLN A 90 -10.58 -17.14 1.52
CA GLN A 90 -11.74 -16.38 1.01
C GLN A 90 -11.30 -15.26 0.05
N ALA A 91 -10.37 -15.55 -0.85
CA ALA A 91 -10.10 -14.69 -1.98
C ALA A 91 -11.13 -14.98 -3.08
N ALA A 92 -12.12 -14.09 -3.27
CA ALA A 92 -12.59 -13.67 -4.61
C ALA A 92 -13.83 -12.76 -4.60
N GLU A 93 -14.77 -12.83 -3.65
CA GLU A 93 -16.13 -12.32 -3.95
C GLU A 93 -16.60 -11.05 -3.23
N LYS A 94 -15.83 -10.43 -2.34
CA LYS A 94 -16.21 -9.12 -1.80
C LYS A 94 -15.03 -8.18 -1.73
N VAL A 95 -14.98 -7.26 -2.68
CA VAL A 95 -14.30 -5.96 -2.55
C VAL A 95 -14.73 -5.37 -1.21
N PHE A 96 -13.82 -5.37 -0.23
CA PHE A 96 -13.93 -4.72 1.08
C PHE A 96 -15.34 -4.74 1.72
N PRO A 97 -15.73 -5.76 2.52
CA PRO A 97 -16.70 -5.51 3.57
C PRO A 97 -16.03 -4.64 4.66
N PRO A 98 -16.59 -3.48 5.04
CA PRO A 98 -16.02 -2.56 6.03
C PRO A 98 -16.10 -3.07 7.49
N SER A 99 -16.28 -4.37 7.71
CA SER A 99 -16.64 -4.95 9.00
C SER A 99 -15.65 -5.98 9.57
N SER A 100 -14.62 -6.37 8.82
CA SER A 100 -13.54 -7.26 9.32
C SER A 100 -12.37 -6.52 10.00
N ASP A 101 -12.31 -5.19 9.90
CA ASP A 101 -11.32 -4.34 10.60
C ASP A 101 -11.50 -4.38 12.14
N VAL A 102 -12.66 -4.85 12.63
CA VAL A 102 -13.08 -4.69 14.02
C VAL A 102 -12.32 -5.61 14.99
N ALA A 103 -11.82 -6.76 14.54
CA ALA A 103 -11.14 -7.74 15.42
C ALA A 103 -9.61 -7.62 15.43
N LEU A 104 -8.99 -7.10 14.35
CA LEU A 104 -7.53 -7.06 14.21
C LEU A 104 -6.90 -5.82 14.86
N LEU A 105 -7.56 -4.67 14.72
CA LEU A 105 -7.06 -3.38 15.18
C LEU A 105 -7.53 -3.09 16.61
N THR A 106 -6.64 -2.50 17.40
CA THR A 106 -6.96 -1.90 18.69
C THR A 106 -7.82 -0.64 18.49
N GLU A 107 -8.53 -0.20 19.53
CA GLU A 107 -9.34 1.03 19.46
C GLU A 107 -8.50 2.27 19.11
N LYS A 108 -7.23 2.32 19.56
CA LYS A 108 -6.28 3.39 19.21
C LYS A 108 -5.93 3.38 17.72
N GLU A 109 -5.66 2.20 17.18
CA GLU A 109 -5.37 2.00 15.75
C GLU A 109 -6.59 2.35 14.88
N LYS A 110 -7.81 1.97 15.29
CA LYS A 110 -9.05 2.34 14.60
C LYS A 110 -9.24 3.86 14.55
N CYS A 111 -9.11 4.53 15.69
CA CYS A 111 -9.23 5.98 15.79
C CYS A 111 -8.19 6.71 14.90
N ALA A 112 -6.94 6.24 14.89
CA ALA A 112 -5.93 6.77 13.98
C ALA A 112 -6.33 6.55 12.52
N LEU A 113 -6.73 5.33 12.15
CA LEU A 113 -7.10 4.97 10.79
C LEU A 113 -8.28 5.78 10.24
N GLU A 114 -9.28 6.08 11.07
CA GLU A 114 -10.42 6.94 10.69
C GLU A 114 -9.96 8.31 10.21
N LEU A 115 -9.02 8.94 10.91
CA LEU A 115 -8.46 10.25 10.53
C LEU A 115 -7.56 10.16 9.29
N LEU A 116 -6.78 9.08 9.17
CA LEU A 116 -5.97 8.86 7.97
C LEU A 116 -6.84 8.73 6.71
N ARG A 117 -8.05 8.17 6.85
CA ARG A 117 -9.00 7.93 5.75
C ARG A 117 -9.88 9.13 5.42
N ASP A 118 -9.90 10.17 6.25
CA ASP A 118 -10.69 11.37 5.99
C ASP A 118 -10.18 12.09 4.73
N LYS A 119 -10.95 12.02 3.64
CA LYS A 119 -10.59 12.63 2.35
C LYS A 119 -10.62 14.15 2.34
N ALA A 120 -11.30 14.77 3.29
CA ALA A 120 -11.43 16.22 3.37
C ALA A 120 -10.39 16.84 4.33
N LYS A 121 -10.11 16.17 5.45
CA LYS A 121 -9.30 16.72 6.55
C LYS A 121 -8.10 15.87 6.94
N GLY A 122 -8.00 14.65 6.42
CA GLY A 122 -6.89 13.74 6.70
C GLY A 122 -5.58 14.20 6.06
N PRO A 123 -4.45 13.60 6.46
CA PRO A 123 -3.12 14.00 5.99
C PRO A 123 -2.96 13.89 4.47
N PHE A 124 -3.75 13.04 3.82
CA PHE A 124 -3.71 12.80 2.37
C PHE A 124 -4.73 13.64 1.57
N ALA A 125 -5.56 14.49 2.21
CA ALA A 125 -6.61 15.26 1.54
C ALA A 125 -6.10 16.06 0.33
N ARG A 126 -4.98 16.78 0.52
CA ARG A 126 -4.34 17.55 -0.55
C ARG A 126 -3.71 16.68 -1.65
N VAL A 127 -3.18 15.52 -1.26
CA VAL A 127 -2.61 14.55 -2.22
C VAL A 127 -3.72 14.00 -3.12
N TRP A 128 -4.88 13.65 -2.54
CA TRP A 128 -6.03 13.15 -3.27
C TRP A 128 -6.70 14.20 -4.16
N SER A 129 -6.82 15.45 -3.70
CA SER A 129 -7.43 16.51 -4.51
C SER A 129 -6.58 16.89 -5.73
N SER A 130 -5.27 16.66 -5.69
CA SER A 130 -4.36 16.96 -6.80
C SER A 130 -4.48 16.02 -8.01
N GLY A 131 -5.13 14.85 -7.86
CA GLY A 131 -5.22 13.81 -8.91
C GLY A 131 -3.90 13.09 -9.23
N THR A 132 -2.75 13.63 -8.81
CA THR A 132 -1.38 13.16 -9.10
C THR A 132 -1.10 11.70 -8.70
N PHE A 133 -1.90 11.12 -7.80
CA PHE A 133 -1.69 9.77 -7.25
C PHE A 133 -2.84 8.80 -7.54
N GLN A 134 -3.72 9.12 -8.49
CA GLN A 134 -4.67 8.16 -9.05
C GLN A 134 -3.96 7.32 -10.12
N TRP A 135 -3.16 6.34 -9.69
CA TRP A 135 -2.50 5.41 -10.62
C TRP A 135 -3.32 4.13 -10.74
N ASP A 136 -3.79 3.82 -11.94
CA ASP A 136 -4.40 2.54 -12.30
C ASP A 136 -3.35 1.66 -12.98
N GLY A 137 -2.65 0.86 -12.17
CA GLY A 137 -1.56 0.03 -12.66
C GLY A 137 -1.99 -1.06 -13.63
N LEU A 138 -3.25 -1.49 -13.58
CA LEU A 138 -3.75 -2.51 -14.49
C LEU A 138 -4.00 -1.89 -15.87
N ALA A 139 -4.68 -0.75 -15.92
CA ALA A 139 -4.91 -0.02 -17.17
C ALA A 139 -3.58 0.37 -17.86
N VAL A 140 -2.61 0.87 -17.08
CA VAL A 140 -1.28 1.23 -17.61
C VAL A 140 -0.52 0.01 -18.13
N ALA A 141 -0.62 -1.13 -17.45
CA ALA A 141 0.02 -2.37 -17.91
C ALA A 141 -0.64 -2.92 -19.18
N GLU A 142 -1.97 -2.90 -19.25
CA GLU A 142 -2.72 -3.30 -20.45
C GLU A 142 -2.35 -2.44 -21.66
N GLU A 143 -2.32 -1.12 -21.50
CA GLU A 143 -1.89 -0.17 -22.55
C GLU A 143 -0.46 -0.46 -23.03
N PHE A 144 0.47 -0.69 -22.11
CA PHE A 144 1.85 -1.05 -22.45
C PHE A 144 1.91 -2.33 -23.29
N TRP A 145 1.20 -3.39 -22.88
CA TRP A 145 1.24 -4.67 -23.59
C TRP A 145 0.55 -4.62 -24.95
N GLU A 146 -0.51 -3.82 -25.12
CA GLU A 146 -1.12 -3.57 -26.43
C GLU A 146 -0.18 -2.79 -27.37
N SER A 147 0.54 -1.80 -26.85
CA SER A 147 1.56 -1.07 -27.63
C SER A 147 2.68 -2.00 -28.14
N VAL A 148 3.13 -2.94 -27.30
CA VAL A 148 4.15 -3.94 -27.69
C VAL A 148 3.64 -4.90 -28.78
N LYS A 149 2.36 -5.30 -28.72
CA LYS A 149 1.75 -6.16 -29.76
C LYS A 149 1.64 -5.42 -31.09
N GLY A 150 1.14 -4.18 -31.09
CA GLY A 150 0.97 -3.36 -32.29
C GLY A 150 2.30 -3.07 -33.01
N GLY A 151 3.37 -2.80 -32.25
CA GLY A 151 4.70 -2.61 -32.83
C GLY A 151 5.28 -3.86 -33.49
N LYS A 152 4.89 -5.06 -33.03
CA LYS A 152 5.29 -6.33 -33.63
C LYS A 152 4.58 -6.57 -34.97
N GLU A 153 3.28 -6.30 -35.03
CA GLU A 153 2.49 -6.43 -36.26
C GLU A 153 2.92 -5.43 -37.33
N GLU A 154 3.22 -4.17 -36.96
CA GLU A 154 3.77 -3.19 -37.90
C GLU A 154 5.16 -3.59 -38.43
N ALA A 155 6.04 -4.10 -37.57
CA ALA A 155 7.36 -4.58 -37.98
C ALA A 155 7.25 -5.79 -38.93
N GLU A 156 6.34 -6.73 -38.67
CA GLU A 156 6.09 -7.88 -39.54
C GLU A 156 5.45 -7.49 -40.88
N MET A 157 4.52 -6.52 -40.90
CA MET A 157 3.90 -6.02 -42.12
C MET A 157 4.93 -5.26 -43.00
N ARG A 158 5.83 -4.49 -42.39
CA ARG A 158 6.90 -3.77 -43.10
C ARG A 158 7.95 -4.71 -43.72
N MET A 159 8.20 -5.85 -43.07
CA MET A 159 9.05 -6.92 -43.61
C MET A 159 8.39 -7.67 -44.78
N ARG A 160 7.05 -7.80 -44.79
CA ARG A 160 6.30 -8.46 -45.89
C ARG A 160 6.06 -7.56 -47.11
N GLY A 161 6.04 -6.24 -46.95
CA GLY A 161 5.83 -5.27 -48.04
C GLY A 161 7.05 -4.94 -48.90
N SER A 162 8.21 -5.57 -48.64
CA SER A 162 9.48 -5.31 -49.35
C SER A 162 9.92 -6.47 -50.28
N SER A 163 9.00 -7.29 -50.77
CA SER A 163 9.26 -8.38 -51.73
C SER A 163 8.62 -8.12 -53.09
#